data_AF-A0A0L8IDP9-F1
#
_entry.id   AF-A0A0L8IDP9-F1
#
_cell.length_a   1.000
_cell.length_b   1.000
_cell.length_c   1.000
_cell.angle_alpha   90.00
_cell.angle_beta   90.00
_cell.angle_gamma   90.00
#
_symmetry.space_group_name_H-M   'P 1'
#
loop_
_entity.id
_entity.type
_entity.pdbx_description
1 polymer ?
#
loop_
_entity_poly.entity_id
_entity_poly.type
_entity_poly.pdbx_seq_one_letter_code
_entity_poly.pdbx_strand_id
1 'polypeptide(L)'
;MTRSITFCLLVLTAVIAFIREVDAECIGCMVDGKCRESKESWTERKGDTCATKLCQPKVNQTWRVFTKKVSCLKEDGKCVGKGTTWTTMKGGKCWTHECIISPLNKVTISSKVGGKC
;
A
#
# COMPACT_ATOMS: atom_id res chain seq x y z
N MET A 1 48.45 23.72 18.00
CA MET A 1 47.13 23.35 18.57
C MET A 1 46.02 24.06 17.80
N THR A 2 45.49 23.51 16.71
CA THR A 2 44.34 24.09 15.97
C THR A 2 43.82 23.15 14.86
N ARG A 3 43.76 21.82 15.10
CA ARG A 3 43.24 20.87 14.08
C ARG A 3 42.15 19.91 14.58
N SER A 4 41.78 19.95 15.86
CA SER A 4 40.79 19.01 16.43
C SER A 4 39.38 19.60 16.57
N ILE A 5 39.20 20.92 16.44
CA ILE A 5 37.89 21.58 16.64
C ILE A 5 37.04 21.52 15.36
N THR A 6 37.67 21.60 14.18
CA THR A 6 36.96 21.60 12.89
C THR A 6 36.33 20.25 12.56
N PHE A 7 36.93 19.14 13.02
CA PHE A 7 36.37 17.80 12.84
C PHE A 7 35.14 17.54 13.73
N CYS A 8 35.10 18.09 14.95
CA CYS A 8 33.92 17.98 15.82
C CYS A 8 32.69 18.74 15.28
N LEU A 9 32.90 19.90 14.68
CA LEU A 9 31.82 20.71 14.09
C LEU A 9 31.16 20.02 12.90
N LEU A 10 31.93 19.35 12.04
CA LEU A 10 31.40 18.62 10.89
C LEU A 10 30.55 17.40 11.29
N VAL A 11 30.96 16.68 12.35
CA VAL A 11 30.18 15.55 12.88
C VAL A 11 28.86 16.03 13.48
N LEU A 12 28.85 17.16 14.20
CA LEU A 12 27.60 17.74 14.71
C LEU A 12 26.64 18.14 13.58
N THR A 13 27.15 18.78 12.51
CA THR A 13 26.29 19.17 11.38
C THR A 13 25.71 17.98 10.62
N ALA A 14 26.46 16.89 10.49
CA ALA A 14 25.97 15.67 9.84
C ALA A 14 24.87 14.99 10.67
N VAL A 15 25.03 14.93 12.00
CA VAL A 15 24.01 14.35 12.90
C VAL A 15 22.74 15.20 12.92
N ILE A 16 22.85 16.53 12.89
CA ILE A 16 21.68 17.45 12.85
C ILE A 16 20.94 17.36 11.50
N ALA A 17 21.66 17.16 10.39
CA ALA A 17 21.03 16.96 9.07
C ALA A 17 20.24 15.65 9.00
N PHE A 18 20.79 14.56 9.56
CA PHE A 18 20.08 13.29 9.68
C PHE A 18 18.84 13.38 10.60
N ILE A 19 18.90 14.17 11.68
CA ILE A 19 17.73 14.37 12.56
C ILE A 19 16.65 15.23 11.87
N ARG A 20 17.05 16.22 11.06
CA ARG A 20 16.10 17.09 10.33
C ARG A 20 15.30 16.39 9.24
N GLU A 21 15.83 15.34 8.61
CA GLU A 21 15.03 14.52 7.69
C GLU A 21 13.99 13.64 8.41
N VAL A 22 14.19 13.36 9.71
CA VAL A 22 13.29 12.53 10.52
C VAL A 22 12.17 13.38 11.16
N ASP A 23 12.38 14.68 11.35
CA ASP A 23 11.41 15.63 11.93
C ASP A 23 10.72 16.54 10.90
N ALA A 24 10.58 16.10 9.65
CA ALA A 24 9.60 16.74 8.76
C ALA A 24 8.19 16.40 9.29
N GLU A 25 7.52 17.36 9.92
CA GLU A 25 6.12 17.21 10.36
C GLU A 25 5.29 16.67 9.17
N CYS A 26 4.80 15.44 9.29
CA CYS A 26 4.04 14.82 8.23
C CYS A 26 2.66 15.50 8.11
N ILE A 27 2.53 16.39 7.13
CA ILE A 27 1.26 17.03 6.76
C ILE A 27 0.48 16.07 5.86
N GLY A 28 -0.02 14.99 6.46
CA GLY A 28 -0.64 13.90 5.72
C GLY A 28 -0.88 12.65 6.56
N CYS A 29 -1.09 11.53 5.88
CA CYS A 29 -1.29 10.24 6.53
C CYS A 29 0.05 9.51 6.66
N MET A 30 0.52 9.28 7.87
CA MET A 30 1.68 8.44 8.12
C MET A 30 1.30 6.96 8.05
N VAL A 31 1.84 6.23 7.08
CA VAL A 31 1.55 4.80 6.83
C VAL A 31 2.84 4.08 6.49
N ASP A 32 3.17 3.02 7.24
CA ASP A 32 4.38 2.20 7.06
C ASP A 32 5.68 3.03 6.95
N GLY A 33 5.81 4.06 7.79
CA GLY A 33 6.97 4.96 7.80
C GLY A 33 7.04 5.95 6.63
N LYS A 34 6.02 6.01 5.78
CA LYS A 34 5.91 6.98 4.68
C LYS A 34 4.83 8.02 4.98
N CYS A 35 5.14 9.28 4.77
CA CYS A 35 4.15 10.35 4.79
C CYS A 35 3.41 10.39 3.45
N ARG A 36 2.09 10.20 3.46
CA ARG A 36 1.22 10.29 2.28
C ARG A 36 0.50 11.63 2.27
N GLU A 37 0.55 12.33 1.14
CA GLU A 37 -0.03 13.66 1.01
C GLU A 37 -1.57 13.64 0.98
N SER A 38 -2.17 14.80 1.21
CA SER A 38 -3.62 14.99 1.08
C SER A 38 -4.13 14.58 -0.31
N LYS A 39 -5.20 13.79 -0.35
CA LYS A 39 -5.82 13.23 -1.56
C LYS A 39 -4.94 12.24 -2.33
N GLU A 40 -3.76 11.89 -1.80
CA GLU A 40 -2.93 10.84 -2.40
C GLU A 40 -3.66 9.50 -2.29
N SER A 41 -3.69 8.77 -3.41
CA SER A 41 -4.24 7.41 -3.47
C SER A 41 -3.16 6.39 -3.80
N TRP A 42 -3.17 5.27 -3.09
CA TRP A 42 -2.26 4.16 -3.35
C TRP A 42 -3.01 2.83 -3.23
N THR A 43 -2.49 1.79 -3.87
CA THR A 43 -3.03 0.44 -3.75
C THR A 43 -2.11 -0.41 -2.89
N GLU A 44 -2.65 -0.90 -1.78
CA GLU A 44 -2.02 -1.95 -1.00
C GLU A 44 -2.47 -3.31 -1.50
N ARG A 45 -1.51 -4.23 -1.57
CA ARG A 45 -1.74 -5.63 -1.97
C ARG A 45 -1.39 -6.51 -0.78
N LYS A 46 -2.33 -7.33 -0.32
CA LYS A 46 -2.14 -8.24 0.81
C LYS A 46 -3.02 -9.48 0.66
N GLY A 47 -2.40 -10.66 0.64
CA GLY A 47 -3.09 -11.90 0.33
C GLY A 47 -3.84 -11.79 -1.00
N ASP A 48 -5.10 -12.20 -1.03
CA ASP A 48 -5.97 -12.14 -2.22
C ASP A 48 -6.60 -10.76 -2.45
N THR A 49 -6.17 -9.72 -1.73
CA THR A 49 -6.82 -8.41 -1.71
C THR A 49 -5.94 -7.31 -2.27
N CYS A 50 -6.53 -6.48 -3.13
CA CYS A 50 -6.07 -5.14 -3.45
C CYS A 50 -7.00 -4.11 -2.78
N ALA A 51 -6.44 -3.22 -1.97
CA ALA A 51 -7.18 -2.12 -1.35
C ALA A 51 -6.63 -0.78 -1.85
N THR A 52 -7.41 -0.05 -2.64
CA THR A 52 -7.10 1.34 -2.96
C THR A 52 -7.46 2.21 -1.77
N LYS A 53 -6.43 2.77 -1.14
CA LYS A 53 -6.54 3.69 -0.02
C LYS A 53 -6.40 5.13 -0.52
N LEU A 54 -6.94 6.05 0.26
CA LEU A 54 -6.94 7.48 0.02
C LEU A 54 -6.63 8.18 1.33
N CYS A 55 -5.58 9.01 1.35
CA CYS A 55 -5.36 9.93 2.45
C CYS A 55 -6.26 11.14 2.29
N GLN A 56 -6.97 11.52 3.35
CA GLN A 56 -7.90 12.64 3.32
C GLN A 56 -7.96 13.33 4.68
N PRO A 57 -8.09 14.66 4.71
CA PRO A 57 -8.28 15.39 5.95
C PRO A 57 -9.65 15.06 6.55
N LYS A 58 -9.70 14.98 7.87
CA LYS A 58 -10.94 14.99 8.67
C LYS A 58 -11.28 16.42 9.04
N VAL A 59 -12.53 16.61 9.46
CA VAL A 59 -12.95 17.79 10.21
C VAL A 59 -12.07 17.87 11.47
N ASN A 60 -11.47 19.03 11.74
CA ASN A 60 -10.47 19.29 12.81
C ASN A 60 -9.00 19.01 12.46
N GLN A 61 -8.57 19.20 11.21
CA GLN A 61 -7.15 19.17 10.80
C GLN A 61 -6.39 17.86 11.09
N THR A 62 -7.12 16.78 11.36
CA THR A 62 -6.55 15.44 11.54
C THR A 62 -6.57 14.68 10.21
N TRP A 63 -5.68 13.69 10.05
CA TRP A 63 -5.58 12.92 8.81
C TRP A 63 -6.20 11.54 8.99
N ARG A 64 -6.87 11.03 7.94
CA ARG A 64 -7.38 9.65 7.93
C ARG A 64 -7.10 8.97 6.61
N VAL A 65 -6.86 7.67 6.71
CA VAL A 65 -6.81 6.78 5.55
C VAL A 65 -8.18 6.14 5.36
N PHE A 66 -8.75 6.27 4.17
CA PHE A 66 -10.01 5.65 3.80
C PHE A 66 -9.79 4.62 2.68
N THR A 67 -10.45 3.47 2.77
CA THR A 67 -10.45 2.47 1.68
C THR A 67 -11.49 2.84 0.64
N LYS A 68 -11.05 3.36 -0.50
CA LYS A 68 -11.90 3.79 -1.61
C LYS A 68 -12.51 2.61 -2.36
N LYS A 69 -11.72 1.58 -2.61
CA LYS A 69 -12.11 0.42 -3.40
C LYS A 69 -11.35 -0.81 -2.93
N VAL A 70 -12.03 -1.94 -2.95
CA VAL A 70 -11.43 -3.25 -2.75
C VAL A 70 -11.61 -4.07 -4.03
N SER A 71 -10.60 -4.86 -4.37
CA SER A 71 -10.53 -5.75 -5.53
C SER A 71 -9.80 -7.05 -5.17
N CYS A 72 -9.93 -8.09 -5.99
CA CYS A 72 -9.14 -9.29 -5.83
C CYS A 72 -7.75 -9.10 -6.44
N LEU A 73 -6.74 -9.71 -5.81
CA LEU A 73 -5.39 -9.82 -6.35
C LEU A 73 -5.27 -11.16 -7.09
N LYS A 74 -4.94 -11.10 -8.38
CA LYS A 74 -4.60 -12.27 -9.18
C LYS A 74 -3.18 -12.76 -8.87
N GLU A 75 -2.90 -13.99 -9.28
CA GLU A 75 -1.58 -14.61 -9.18
C GLU A 75 -0.50 -13.85 -9.98
N ASP A 76 -0.89 -13.16 -11.06
CA ASP A 76 0.00 -12.31 -11.86
C ASP A 76 0.25 -10.91 -11.25
N GLY A 77 -0.27 -10.67 -10.03
CA GLY A 77 -0.13 -9.40 -9.32
C GLY A 77 -1.12 -8.30 -9.75
N LYS A 78 -2.00 -8.57 -10.72
CA LYS A 78 -3.01 -7.60 -11.18
C LYS A 78 -4.23 -7.60 -10.26
N CYS A 79 -4.83 -6.42 -10.10
CA CYS A 79 -6.03 -6.24 -9.31
C CYS A 79 -7.28 -6.29 -10.21
N VAL A 80 -8.28 -7.09 -9.86
CA VAL A 80 -9.52 -7.24 -10.64
C VAL A 80 -10.77 -6.97 -9.81
N GLY A 81 -11.82 -6.47 -10.47
CA GLY A 81 -13.06 -6.09 -9.81
C GLY A 81 -13.94 -7.28 -9.42
N LYS A 82 -14.95 -7.00 -8.61
CA LYS A 82 -16.02 -7.94 -8.27
C LYS A 82 -16.64 -8.53 -9.55
N GLY A 83 -16.91 -9.84 -9.54
CA GLY A 83 -17.51 -10.60 -10.64
C GLY A 83 -16.55 -10.89 -11.80
N THR A 84 -15.32 -10.38 -11.77
CA THR A 84 -14.33 -10.74 -12.79
C THR A 84 -13.91 -12.19 -12.62
N THR A 85 -13.92 -12.93 -13.72
CA THR A 85 -13.44 -14.31 -13.80
C THR A 85 -12.14 -14.37 -14.59
N TRP A 86 -11.26 -15.31 -14.23
CA TRP A 86 -10.04 -15.58 -14.99
C TRP A 86 -9.64 -17.04 -14.85
N THR A 87 -8.82 -17.52 -15.79
CA THR A 87 -8.28 -18.88 -15.76
C THR A 87 -6.79 -18.88 -15.46
N THR A 88 -6.33 -19.89 -14.74
CA THR A 88 -4.90 -20.16 -14.54
C THR A 88 -4.60 -21.65 -14.67
N MET A 89 -3.41 -21.97 -15.19
CA MET A 89 -2.91 -23.34 -15.21
C MET A 89 -2.12 -23.60 -13.93
N LYS A 90 -2.59 -24.55 -13.10
CA LYS A 90 -1.95 -24.90 -11.83
C LYS A 90 -1.98 -26.41 -11.63
N GLY A 91 -0.80 -27.02 -11.52
CA GLY A 91 -0.65 -28.47 -11.35
C GLY A 91 -1.20 -29.28 -12.53
N GLY A 92 -0.99 -28.81 -13.77
CA GLY A 92 -1.47 -29.47 -15.00
C GLY A 92 -2.99 -29.40 -15.22
N LYS A 93 -3.74 -28.71 -14.35
CA LYS A 93 -5.18 -28.50 -14.49
C LYS A 93 -5.49 -27.03 -14.74
N CYS A 94 -6.49 -26.76 -15.56
CA CYS A 94 -7.04 -25.42 -15.72
C CYS A 94 -8.00 -25.14 -14.57
N TRP A 95 -7.80 -24.00 -13.91
CA TRP A 95 -8.65 -23.49 -12.84
C TRP A 95 -9.34 -22.23 -13.33
N THR A 96 -10.64 -22.14 -13.06
CA THR A 96 -11.40 -20.90 -13.24
C THR A 96 -11.62 -20.28 -11.86
N HIS A 97 -11.24 -19.02 -11.75
CA HIS A 97 -11.40 -18.20 -10.56
C HIS A 97 -12.49 -17.15 -10.79
N GLU A 98 -13.15 -16.74 -9.70
CA GLU A 98 -14.10 -15.62 -9.67
C GLU A 98 -13.80 -14.72 -8.48
N CYS A 99 -13.73 -13.41 -8.73
CA CYS A 99 -13.57 -12.41 -7.69
C CYS A 99 -14.91 -12.11 -7.01
N ILE A 100 -15.06 -12.48 -5.75
CA ILE A 100 -16.25 -12.20 -4.95
C ILE A 100 -15.90 -11.13 -3.91
N ILE A 101 -16.70 -10.06 -3.89
CA ILE A 101 -16.57 -8.98 -2.90
C ILE A 101 -17.92 -8.80 -2.21
N SER A 102 -17.95 -9.06 -0.90
CA SER A 102 -19.15 -8.94 -0.09
C SER A 102 -19.51 -7.46 0.17
N PRO A 103 -20.73 -7.16 0.63
CA PRO A 103 -21.11 -5.80 1.02
C PRO A 103 -20.22 -5.20 2.12
N LEU A 104 -19.59 -6.05 2.94
CA LEU A 104 -18.64 -5.65 3.98
C LEU A 104 -17.20 -5.50 3.46
N ASN A 105 -17.02 -5.42 2.13
CA ASN A 105 -15.72 -5.38 1.46
C ASN A 105 -14.80 -6.58 1.76
N LYS A 106 -15.37 -7.72 2.17
CA LYS A 106 -14.60 -8.97 2.31
C LYS A 106 -14.35 -9.56 0.92
N VAL A 107 -13.08 -9.78 0.61
CA VAL A 107 -12.65 -10.38 -0.66
C VAL A 107 -12.52 -11.88 -0.49
N THR A 108 -13.03 -12.61 -1.48
CA THR A 108 -12.86 -14.05 -1.61
C THR A 108 -12.62 -14.37 -3.08
N ILE A 109 -11.70 -15.28 -3.36
CA ILE A 109 -11.52 -15.87 -4.68
C ILE A 109 -12.15 -17.27 -4.67
N SER A 110 -13.27 -17.42 -5.38
CA SER A 110 -13.87 -18.75 -5.60
C SER A 110 -13.12 -19.43 -6.73
N SER A 111 -12.69 -20.67 -6.52
CA SER A 111 -11.89 -21.42 -7.50
C SER A 111 -12.53 -22.77 -7.79
N LYS A 112 -12.66 -23.10 -9.07
CA LYS A 112 -13.15 -24.41 -9.52
C LYS A 112 -12.28 -24.97 -10.64
N VAL A 113 -12.13 -26.29 -10.68
CA VAL A 113 -11.45 -26.98 -11.78
C VAL A 113 -12.33 -26.88 -13.03
N GLY A 114 -11.72 -26.55 -14.17
CA GLY A 114 -12.38 -26.39 -15.45
C GLY A 114 -12.12 -25.02 -16.08
N GLY A 115 -12.63 -24.83 -17.30
CA GLY A 115 -12.40 -23.64 -18.12
C GLY A 115 -11.43 -23.90 -19.27
N LYS A 116 -11.04 -22.81 -19.96
CA LYS A 116 -10.05 -22.84 -21.03
C LYS A 116 -8.79 -22.10 -20.59
N CYS A 117 -7.71 -22.86 -20.55
CA CYS A 117 -6.32 -22.45 -20.51
C CYS A 117 -5.72 -23.03 -21.81
#